data_AF-A0AAE9Z1G4-F1
#
_entry.id   AF-A0AAE9Z1G4-F1
#
_cell.length_a   1.000
_cell.length_b   1.000
_cell.length_c   1.000
_cell.angle_alpha   90.00
_cell.angle_beta   90.00
_cell.angle_gamma   90.00
#
_symmetry.space_group_name_H-M   'P 1'
#
loop_
_entity.id
_entity.type
_entity.pdbx_description
1 polymer ?
#
loop_
_entity_poly.entity_id
_entity_poly.type
_entity_poly.pdbx_seq_one_letter_code
_entity_poly.pdbx_strand_id
1 'polypeptide(L)'
;MMKLIINFLLLISLFTVTPVRASLITSDLSEDAYISYQGMDWAWASPDNVQFQGCDGPADPENYLTQVYDNADDVCSNQLMAPEFHDDWRYATASELDVLLNDIGLMAFVASNGSLIQATAYWNTGYTTVDYRNFLSGYVASSWGEIGYETFYVRDHETVVPEPPALLLSSLMMCMLAFRLRAQ
;
A
#
# COMPACT_ATOMS: atom_id res chain seq x y z
N MET A 1 2.05 -51.63 -17.12
CA MET A 1 2.70 -51.03 -15.93
C MET A 1 2.91 -49.52 -16.07
N MET A 2 3.48 -49.00 -17.16
CA MET A 2 3.74 -47.55 -17.35
C MET A 2 2.47 -46.65 -17.27
N LYS A 3 1.33 -47.10 -17.79
CA LYS A 3 0.04 -46.38 -17.65
C LYS A 3 -0.51 -46.32 -16.21
N LEU A 4 -0.19 -47.33 -15.38
CA LEU A 4 -0.62 -47.35 -13.98
C LEU A 4 0.21 -46.36 -13.15
N ILE A 5 1.51 -46.27 -13.44
CA ILE A 5 2.44 -45.33 -12.82
C ILE A 5 2.07 -43.88 -13.17
N ILE A 6 1.76 -43.60 -14.44
CA ILE A 6 1.33 -42.25 -14.88
C ILE A 6 0.02 -41.84 -14.21
N ASN A 7 -0.98 -42.72 -14.14
CA ASN A 7 -2.24 -42.42 -13.47
C ASN A 7 -2.07 -42.23 -11.95
N PHE A 8 -1.15 -42.96 -11.33
CA PHE A 8 -0.83 -42.81 -9.91
C PHE A 8 -0.10 -41.49 -9.61
N LEU A 9 0.82 -41.07 -10.49
CA LEU A 9 1.51 -39.77 -10.39
C LEU A 9 0.57 -38.58 -10.61
N LEU A 10 -0.37 -38.68 -11.55
CA LEU A 10 -1.43 -37.68 -11.76
C LEU A 10 -2.35 -37.56 -10.54
N LEU A 11 -2.70 -38.68 -9.89
CA LEU A 11 -3.50 -38.66 -8.66
C LEU A 11 -2.75 -37.98 -7.51
N ILE A 12 -1.45 -38.24 -7.34
CA ILE A 12 -0.63 -37.64 -6.28
C ILE A 12 -0.49 -36.12 -6.48
N SER A 13 -0.41 -35.63 -7.72
CA SER A 13 -0.35 -34.18 -7.99
C SER A 13 -1.61 -33.40 -7.62
N LEU A 14 -2.75 -34.08 -7.42
CA LEU A 14 -4.01 -33.46 -7.00
C LEU A 14 -4.12 -33.28 -5.47
N PHE A 15 -3.24 -33.91 -4.67
CA PHE A 15 -3.29 -33.87 -3.20
C PHE A 15 -2.33 -32.87 -2.54
N THR A 16 -1.60 -32.06 -3.32
CA THR A 16 -0.64 -31.07 -2.77
C THR A 16 -1.12 -29.62 -2.90
N VAL A 17 -2.43 -29.39 -2.91
CA VAL A 17 -2.98 -28.03 -2.81
C VAL A 17 -3.03 -27.64 -1.33
N THR A 18 -1.88 -27.28 -0.76
CA THR A 18 -1.89 -26.50 0.48
C THR A 18 -2.47 -25.14 0.14
N PRO A 19 -3.51 -24.64 0.84
CA PRO A 19 -3.91 -23.26 0.67
C PRO A 19 -2.71 -22.40 1.07
N VAL A 20 -2.08 -21.76 0.09
CA VAL A 20 -1.15 -20.66 0.37
C VAL A 20 -2.04 -19.54 0.89
N ARG A 21 -2.08 -19.35 2.20
CA ARG A 21 -2.52 -18.08 2.75
C ARG A 21 -1.46 -17.07 2.33
N ALA A 22 -1.87 -16.00 1.67
CA ALA A 22 -0.96 -14.91 1.36
C ALA A 22 -0.44 -14.39 2.70
N SER A 23 0.82 -14.69 3.00
CA SER A 23 1.46 -14.16 4.18
C SER A 23 1.64 -12.66 4.03
N LEU A 24 1.61 -11.96 5.17
CA LEU A 24 1.93 -10.53 5.27
C LEU A 24 3.25 -10.24 4.55
N ILE A 25 3.24 -9.25 3.64
CA ILE A 25 4.43 -8.82 2.91
C ILE A 25 5.19 -7.84 3.80
N THR A 26 6.45 -8.17 4.12
CA THR A 26 7.31 -7.39 5.02
C THR A 26 8.40 -6.62 4.29
N SER A 27 8.45 -6.72 2.96
CA SER A 27 9.34 -5.91 2.14
C SER A 27 8.68 -4.57 1.83
N ASP A 28 9.49 -3.61 1.36
CA ASP A 28 8.99 -2.34 0.82
C ASP A 28 7.85 -2.55 -0.17
N LEU A 29 6.96 -1.56 -0.18
CA LEU A 29 5.83 -1.53 -1.11
C LEU A 29 6.33 -1.42 -2.55
N SER A 30 5.75 -2.26 -3.39
CA SER A 30 5.91 -2.18 -4.84
C SER A 30 5.21 -0.94 -5.39
N GLU A 31 5.71 -0.38 -6.49
CA GLU A 31 5.17 0.84 -7.11
C GLU A 31 3.71 0.69 -7.61
N ASP A 32 3.21 -0.55 -7.75
CA ASP A 32 1.83 -0.87 -8.13
C ASP A 32 0.90 -1.10 -6.92
N ALA A 33 1.37 -0.89 -5.69
CA ALA A 33 0.60 -1.00 -4.46
C ALA A 33 0.11 0.35 -3.90
N TYR A 34 0.59 1.47 -4.44
CA TYR A 34 0.23 2.83 -4.01
C TYR A 34 0.10 3.76 -5.21
N ILE A 35 -0.45 4.96 -4.98
CA ILE A 35 -0.47 6.05 -5.98
C ILE A 35 0.30 7.24 -5.44
N SER A 36 0.92 8.02 -6.33
CA SER A 36 1.61 9.25 -5.96
C SER A 36 0.81 10.47 -6.41
N TYR A 37 0.59 11.42 -5.51
CA TYR A 37 -0.12 12.67 -5.78
C TYR A 37 0.50 13.81 -4.98
N GLN A 38 0.91 14.88 -5.67
CA GLN A 38 1.49 16.10 -5.06
C GLN A 38 2.64 15.86 -4.06
N GLY A 39 3.53 14.90 -4.34
CA GLY A 39 4.66 14.58 -3.46
C GLY A 39 4.28 13.75 -2.24
N MET A 40 3.16 13.03 -2.32
CA MET A 40 2.72 12.10 -1.30
C MET A 40 2.33 10.78 -1.96
N ASP A 41 2.78 9.68 -1.38
CA ASP A 41 2.30 8.36 -1.74
C ASP A 41 1.12 7.98 -0.86
N TRP A 42 0.13 7.34 -1.47
CA TRP A 42 -1.13 6.95 -0.86
C TRP A 42 -1.33 5.45 -1.02
N ALA A 43 -1.38 4.73 0.10
CA ALA A 43 -1.66 3.31 0.12
C ALA A 43 -3.06 3.04 0.67
N TRP A 44 -3.84 2.29 -0.09
CA TRP A 44 -5.10 1.74 0.39
C TRP A 44 -4.82 0.47 1.17
N ALA A 45 -4.75 0.63 2.48
CA ALA A 45 -4.16 -0.35 3.38
C ALA A 45 -5.14 -1.45 3.79
N SER A 46 -6.45 -1.19 3.95
CA SER A 46 -7.39 -2.19 4.47
C SER A 46 -8.85 -1.88 4.15
N PRO A 47 -9.74 -2.89 3.98
CA PRO A 47 -11.19 -2.70 3.96
C PRO A 47 -11.84 -2.41 5.33
N ASP A 48 -11.05 -2.45 6.40
CA ASP A 48 -11.53 -2.29 7.77
C ASP A 48 -10.51 -1.51 8.59
N ASN A 49 -10.95 -0.55 9.40
CA ASN A 49 -10.09 0.39 10.12
C ASN A 49 -9.99 0.06 11.61
N VAL A 50 -9.84 -1.24 11.89
CA VAL A 50 -9.60 -1.78 13.22
C VAL A 50 -8.41 -2.74 13.21
N GLN A 51 -7.63 -2.71 14.29
CA GLN A 51 -6.41 -3.52 14.39
C GLN A 51 -6.71 -5.02 14.44
N PHE A 52 -7.74 -5.44 15.18
CA PHE A 52 -8.05 -6.85 15.42
C PHE A 52 -9.47 -7.15 14.99
N GLN A 53 -9.63 -8.12 14.09
CA GLN A 53 -10.94 -8.51 13.58
C GLN A 53 -11.24 -9.98 13.84
N GLY A 54 -12.42 -10.24 14.38
CA GLY A 54 -12.92 -11.61 14.64
C GLY A 54 -12.29 -12.30 15.85
N CYS A 55 -11.65 -11.54 16.73
CA CYS A 55 -11.05 -11.96 18.00
C CYS A 55 -11.20 -10.81 19.01
N ASP A 56 -10.94 -11.08 20.29
CA ASP A 56 -10.88 -10.03 21.31
C ASP A 56 -9.53 -9.28 21.25
N GLY A 57 -8.47 -9.98 20.83
CA GLY A 57 -7.13 -9.44 20.74
C GLY A 57 -6.43 -9.32 22.11
N PRO A 58 -5.20 -8.80 22.14
CA PRO A 58 -4.46 -8.60 23.37
C PRO A 58 -5.04 -7.44 24.20
N ALA A 59 -4.85 -7.49 25.52
CA ALA A 59 -5.24 -6.39 26.42
C ALA A 59 -4.42 -5.10 26.21
N ASP A 60 -3.24 -5.23 25.59
CA ASP A 60 -2.26 -4.20 25.30
C ASP A 60 -2.01 -4.05 23.77
N PRO A 61 -3.02 -3.59 23.01
CA PRO A 61 -2.97 -3.52 21.55
C PRO A 61 -1.78 -2.73 20.98
N GLU A 62 -1.28 -1.74 21.73
CA GLU A 62 -0.14 -0.92 21.33
C GLU A 62 1.19 -1.70 21.21
N ASN A 63 1.30 -2.87 21.84
CA ASN A 63 2.48 -3.73 21.66
C ASN A 63 2.47 -4.50 20.33
N TYR A 64 1.39 -4.42 19.57
CA TYR A 64 1.14 -5.16 18.34
C TYR A 64 0.91 -4.26 17.12
N LEU A 65 1.34 -2.99 17.21
CA LEU A 65 1.28 -2.06 16.07
C LEU A 65 2.12 -2.56 14.90
N THR A 66 3.31 -3.09 15.18
CA THR A 66 4.28 -3.58 14.18
C THR A 66 4.66 -5.05 14.37
N GLN A 67 3.95 -5.76 15.26
CA GLN A 67 4.15 -7.19 15.51
C GLN A 67 2.86 -7.97 15.33
N VAL A 68 2.95 -9.14 14.69
CA VAL A 68 1.81 -10.02 14.51
C VAL A 68 1.43 -10.65 15.85
N TYR A 69 0.17 -10.54 16.22
CA TYR A 69 -0.45 -11.20 17.35
C TYR A 69 -0.69 -12.67 17.01
N ASP A 70 -0.06 -13.55 17.79
CA ASP A 70 -0.20 -15.00 17.67
C ASP A 70 -0.69 -15.55 19.01
N ASN A 71 -1.97 -15.86 19.08
CA ASN A 71 -2.59 -16.55 20.20
C ASN A 71 -3.43 -17.71 19.68
N ALA A 72 -3.00 -18.93 19.99
CA ALA A 72 -3.68 -20.15 19.54
C ALA A 72 -5.11 -20.27 20.07
N ASP A 73 -5.42 -19.67 21.23
CA ASP A 73 -6.74 -19.72 21.85
C ASP A 73 -7.69 -18.60 21.37
N ASP A 74 -7.16 -17.55 20.73
CA ASP A 74 -7.93 -16.41 20.19
C ASP A 74 -7.34 -15.92 18.86
N VAL A 75 -7.60 -16.68 17.80
CA VAL A 75 -7.03 -16.43 16.47
C VAL A 75 -7.87 -15.38 15.73
N CYS A 76 -7.28 -14.20 15.53
CA CYS A 76 -7.88 -13.14 14.73
C CYS A 76 -8.03 -13.56 13.26
N SER A 77 -9.18 -13.23 12.67
CA SER A 77 -9.41 -13.41 11.23
C SER A 77 -8.56 -12.44 10.39
N ASN A 78 -8.29 -11.26 10.93
CA ASN A 78 -7.37 -10.28 10.40
C ASN A 78 -6.73 -9.49 11.54
N GLN A 79 -5.46 -9.16 11.37
CA GLN A 79 -4.81 -8.09 12.09
C GLN A 79 -4.32 -7.03 11.08
N LEU A 80 -4.74 -5.79 11.28
CA LEU A 80 -4.25 -4.63 10.55
C LEU A 80 -3.04 -4.05 11.29
N MET A 81 -1.91 -4.01 10.59
CA MET A 81 -0.66 -3.43 11.07
C MET A 81 -0.70 -1.89 10.96
N ALA A 82 -0.05 -1.23 11.92
CA ALA A 82 0.07 0.22 11.97
C ALA A 82 0.89 0.72 10.77
N PRO A 83 0.75 1.99 10.36
CA PRO A 83 1.53 2.52 9.24
C PRO A 83 3.03 2.30 9.44
N GLU A 84 3.54 2.46 10.67
CA GLU A 84 4.95 2.29 11.04
C GLU A 84 5.48 0.85 10.90
N PHE A 85 4.63 -0.11 10.51
CA PHE A 85 5.09 -1.44 10.12
C PHE A 85 5.97 -1.41 8.86
N HIS A 86 5.77 -0.40 8.00
CA HIS A 86 6.64 -0.07 6.87
C HIS A 86 7.27 1.30 7.09
N ASP A 87 8.55 1.42 6.75
CA ASP A 87 9.31 2.65 6.98
C ASP A 87 8.70 3.86 6.25
N ASP A 88 8.74 5.01 6.92
CA ASP A 88 8.24 6.33 6.46
C ASP A 88 6.73 6.45 6.23
N TRP A 89 5.95 5.39 6.43
CA TRP A 89 4.49 5.45 6.40
C TRP A 89 3.95 6.00 7.72
N ARG A 90 2.90 6.81 7.61
CA ARG A 90 2.18 7.41 8.74
C ARG A 90 0.68 7.42 8.48
N TYR A 91 -0.06 7.72 9.54
CA TYR A 91 -1.46 8.10 9.41
C TYR A 91 -1.60 9.39 8.60
N ALA A 92 -2.61 9.43 7.74
CA ALA A 92 -3.08 10.63 7.07
C ALA A 92 -3.83 11.53 8.05
N THR A 93 -3.61 12.83 7.92
CA THR A 93 -4.36 13.88 8.61
C THR A 93 -5.76 14.02 8.01
N ALA A 94 -6.68 14.67 8.75
CA ALA A 94 -8.03 14.94 8.26
C ALA A 94 -8.03 15.73 6.94
N SER A 95 -7.16 16.75 6.81
CA SER A 95 -7.04 17.54 5.59
C SER A 95 -6.49 16.74 4.41
N GLU A 96 -5.61 15.77 4.66
CA GLU A 96 -5.13 14.87 3.62
C GLU A 96 -6.27 13.94 3.17
N LEU A 97 -7.07 13.38 4.10
CA LEU A 97 -8.25 12.58 3.75
C LEU A 97 -9.30 13.38 2.95
N ASP A 98 -9.42 14.69 3.20
CA ASP A 98 -10.24 15.56 2.36
C ASP A 98 -9.69 15.63 0.93
N VAL A 99 -8.37 15.72 0.74
CA VAL A 99 -7.72 15.68 -0.60
C VAL A 99 -7.97 14.32 -1.27
N LEU A 100 -7.88 13.22 -0.51
CA LEU A 100 -8.17 11.87 -1.01
C LEU A 100 -9.57 11.78 -1.62
N LEU A 101 -10.58 12.32 -0.94
CA LEU A 101 -11.97 12.23 -1.39
C LEU A 101 -12.33 13.24 -2.48
N ASN A 102 -11.77 14.45 -2.44
CA ASN A 102 -12.19 15.54 -3.33
C ASN A 102 -11.32 15.69 -4.58
N ASP A 103 -10.01 15.42 -4.49
CA ASP A 103 -9.06 15.69 -5.57
C ASP A 103 -8.53 14.40 -6.22
N ILE A 104 -8.17 13.39 -5.41
CA ILE A 104 -7.61 12.12 -5.89
C ILE A 104 -8.75 11.22 -6.41
N GLY A 105 -9.70 10.91 -5.52
CA GLY A 105 -10.86 10.07 -5.80
C GLY A 105 -10.54 8.62 -6.15
N LEU A 106 -11.60 7.80 -6.30
CA LEU A 106 -11.47 6.37 -6.56
C LEU A 106 -10.70 6.06 -7.86
N MET A 107 -10.89 6.88 -8.89
CA MET A 107 -10.31 6.61 -10.21
C MET A 107 -8.79 6.60 -10.23
N ALA A 108 -8.13 7.30 -9.29
CA ALA A 108 -6.68 7.24 -9.14
C ALA A 108 -6.21 5.83 -8.78
N PHE A 109 -7.02 5.07 -8.02
CA PHE A 109 -6.73 3.71 -7.58
C PHE A 109 -7.19 2.64 -8.57
N VAL A 110 -7.57 2.99 -9.80
CA VAL A 110 -7.95 2.00 -10.82
C VAL A 110 -6.81 1.86 -11.83
N ALA A 111 -6.15 0.70 -11.84
CA ALA A 111 -5.11 0.37 -12.80
C ALA A 111 -5.67 0.23 -14.23
N SER A 112 -4.78 0.23 -15.21
CA SER A 112 -5.13 0.17 -16.64
C SER A 112 -5.91 -1.10 -17.06
N ASN A 113 -5.72 -2.19 -16.32
CA ASN A 113 -6.44 -3.46 -16.48
C ASN A 113 -7.79 -3.51 -15.73
N GLY A 114 -8.16 -2.42 -15.02
CA GLY A 114 -9.36 -2.32 -14.21
C GLY A 114 -9.26 -2.89 -12.79
N SER A 115 -8.10 -3.43 -12.38
CA SER A 115 -7.89 -3.84 -10.98
C SER A 115 -7.68 -2.61 -10.08
N LEU A 116 -7.94 -2.78 -8.78
CA LEU A 116 -7.62 -1.75 -7.81
C LEU A 116 -6.13 -1.77 -7.47
N ILE A 117 -5.52 -0.59 -7.42
CA ILE A 117 -4.22 -0.33 -6.80
C ILE A 117 -4.48 -0.30 -5.29
N GLN A 118 -3.89 -1.25 -4.57
CA GLN A 118 -4.12 -1.44 -3.14
C GLN A 118 -2.92 -2.10 -2.49
N ALA A 119 -2.79 -1.94 -1.18
CA ALA A 119 -1.69 -2.46 -0.40
C ALA A 119 -2.16 -3.40 0.73
N THR A 120 -3.32 -4.04 0.58
CA THR A 120 -3.92 -4.84 1.65
C THR A 120 -2.96 -5.90 2.19
N ALA A 121 -2.25 -6.61 1.30
CA ALA A 121 -1.30 -7.66 1.66
C ALA A 121 -0.05 -7.16 2.42
N TYR A 122 0.21 -5.86 2.44
CA TYR A 122 1.35 -5.26 3.14
C TYR A 122 1.06 -4.95 4.61
N TRP A 123 -0.20 -4.74 4.98
CA TRP A 123 -0.59 -4.42 6.36
C TRP A 123 -1.62 -5.38 6.96
N ASN A 124 -2.12 -6.38 6.22
CA ASN A 124 -3.14 -7.29 6.76
C ASN A 124 -2.64 -8.72 6.81
N THR A 125 -2.90 -9.39 7.93
CA THR A 125 -2.59 -10.82 8.07
C THR A 125 -3.64 -11.72 7.40
N GLY A 126 -4.85 -11.22 7.15
CA GLY A 126 -5.97 -11.98 6.62
C GLY A 126 -6.61 -11.39 5.37
N TYR A 127 -6.81 -10.06 5.33
CA TYR A 127 -7.41 -9.41 4.17
C TYR A 127 -6.45 -9.31 2.98
N THR A 128 -6.98 -9.50 1.77
CA THR A 128 -6.23 -9.42 0.51
C THR A 128 -6.85 -8.46 -0.50
N THR A 129 -8.01 -7.88 -0.17
CA THR A 129 -8.77 -6.98 -1.02
C THR A 129 -9.42 -5.87 -0.22
N VAL A 130 -9.63 -4.73 -0.84
CA VAL A 130 -10.38 -3.57 -0.34
C VAL A 130 -11.83 -3.55 -0.85
N ASP A 131 -12.69 -2.69 -0.27
CA ASP A 131 -14.06 -2.48 -0.75
C ASP A 131 -14.29 -1.03 -1.23
N TYR A 132 -14.25 -0.84 -2.55
CA TYR A 132 -14.46 0.49 -3.13
C TYR A 132 -15.84 1.10 -2.87
N ARG A 133 -16.84 0.31 -2.45
CA ARG A 133 -18.16 0.84 -2.13
C ARG A 133 -18.14 1.69 -0.87
N ASN A 134 -17.30 1.34 0.10
CA ASN A 134 -17.09 2.14 1.30
C ASN A 134 -16.39 3.46 0.95
N PHE A 135 -15.37 3.42 0.08
CA PHE A 135 -14.73 4.63 -0.45
C PHE A 135 -15.75 5.57 -1.12
N LEU A 136 -16.59 5.04 -2.02
CA LEU A 136 -17.64 5.82 -2.69
C LEU A 136 -18.69 6.38 -1.73
N SER A 137 -18.86 5.76 -0.57
CA SER A 137 -19.76 6.20 0.49
C SER A 137 -19.10 7.20 1.46
N GLY A 138 -17.81 7.51 1.27
CA GLY A 138 -17.03 8.39 2.14
C GLY A 138 -16.56 7.74 3.44
N TYR A 139 -16.68 6.41 3.57
CA TYR A 139 -16.18 5.66 4.73
C TYR A 139 -14.70 5.38 4.53
N VAL A 140 -13.90 6.43 4.71
CA VAL A 140 -12.44 6.38 4.67
C VAL A 140 -11.89 6.89 6.00
N ALA A 141 -10.85 6.24 6.49
CA ALA A 141 -10.16 6.60 7.71
C ALA A 141 -8.66 6.31 7.57
N SER A 142 -7.89 6.85 8.50
CA SER A 142 -6.48 6.51 8.61
C SER A 142 -6.19 6.01 10.01
N SER A 143 -6.35 6.88 11.02
CA SER A 143 -6.31 6.49 12.43
C SER A 143 -7.39 5.47 12.74
N TRP A 144 -7.02 4.39 13.42
CA TRP A 144 -7.94 3.30 13.74
C TRP A 144 -9.07 3.69 14.68
N GLY A 145 -10.19 2.98 14.55
CA GLY A 145 -11.33 3.09 15.48
C GLY A 145 -12.69 2.86 14.83
N GLU A 146 -12.76 2.81 13.50
CA GLU A 146 -14.02 2.76 12.76
C GLU A 146 -14.17 1.43 12.00
N ILE A 147 -15.16 0.63 12.39
CA ILE A 147 -15.43 -0.65 11.71
C ILE A 147 -16.10 -0.37 10.36
N GLY A 148 -15.63 -1.04 9.31
CA GLY A 148 -16.18 -0.93 7.96
C GLY A 148 -15.76 0.33 7.20
N TYR A 149 -14.70 1.00 7.68
CA TYR A 149 -14.05 2.10 6.98
C TYR A 149 -12.81 1.59 6.24
N GLU A 150 -12.63 2.10 5.02
CA GLU A 150 -11.40 1.85 4.26
C GLU A 150 -10.23 2.59 4.92
N THR A 151 -9.15 1.87 5.18
CA THR A 151 -7.95 2.45 5.78
C THR A 151 -6.98 2.92 4.72
N PHE A 152 -6.51 4.17 4.84
CA PHE A 152 -5.45 4.73 4.01
C PHE A 152 -4.26 5.16 4.85
N TYR A 153 -3.06 4.87 4.39
CA TYR A 153 -1.82 5.40 4.94
C TYR A 153 -1.12 6.25 3.88
N VAL A 154 -0.26 7.15 4.36
CA VAL A 154 0.50 8.05 3.49
C VAL A 154 1.96 8.07 3.89
N ARG A 155 2.82 8.39 2.94
CA ARG A 155 4.18 8.83 3.20
C ARG A 155 4.53 10.00 2.32
N ASP A 156 5.43 10.84 2.80
CA ASP A 156 5.98 11.90 1.97
C ASP A 156 6.89 11.24 0.92
N HIS A 157 6.72 11.63 -0.34
CA HIS A 157 7.55 11.18 -1.45
C HIS A 157 8.32 12.40 -1.96
N GLU A 158 9.65 12.39 -1.85
CA GLU A 158 10.45 13.43 -2.49
C GLU A 158 10.22 13.35 -4.00
N THR A 159 9.40 14.26 -4.54
CA THR A 159 9.46 14.53 -5.96
C THR A 159 10.87 15.03 -6.21
N VAL A 160 11.72 14.20 -6.80
CA VAL A 160 12.97 14.67 -7.40
C VAL A 160 12.54 15.60 -8.52
N VAL A 161 12.32 16.87 -8.20
CA VAL A 161 12.10 17.92 -9.19
C VAL A 161 13.38 17.92 -10.02
N PRO A 162 13.35 17.51 -11.30
CA PRO A 162 14.53 17.65 -12.14
C PRO A 162 14.88 19.13 -12.09
N GLU A 163 16.13 19.48 -11.76
CA GLU A 163 16.56 20.87 -11.75
C GLU A 163 16.02 21.55 -13.01
N PRO A 164 15.29 22.66 -12.90
CA PRO A 164 14.69 23.27 -14.07
C PRO A 164 15.82 23.52 -15.08
N PRO A 165 15.61 23.25 -16.38
CA PRO A 165 16.62 23.49 -17.42
C PRO A 165 17.10 24.95 -17.46
N ALA A 166 16.52 25.84 -16.65
CA ALA A 166 17.05 27.15 -16.28
C ALA A 166 18.54 27.14 -15.89
N LEU A 167 19.05 26.15 -15.14
CA LEU A 167 20.49 26.07 -14.82
C LEU A 167 21.34 25.71 -16.05
N LEU A 168 20.82 24.84 -16.92
CA LEU A 168 21.42 24.50 -18.22
C LEU A 168 21.39 25.69 -19.19
N LEU A 169 20.29 26.44 -19.21
CA LEU A 169 20.10 27.65 -20.01
C LEU A 169 20.99 28.80 -19.51
N SER A 170 21.13 28.96 -18.19
CA SER A 170 22.01 29.93 -17.55
C SER A 170 23.48 29.66 -17.88
N SER A 171 23.91 28.41 -17.77
CA SER A 171 25.27 27.98 -18.14
C SER A 171 25.55 28.15 -19.64
N LEU A 172 24.61 27.77 -20.52
CA LEU A 172 24.70 28.03 -21.96
C LEU A 172 24.81 29.53 -22.29
N MET A 173 24.00 30.38 -21.64
CA MET A 173 24.07 31.84 -21.81
C MET A 173 25.41 32.41 -21.35
N MET A 174 25.94 31.98 -20.21
CA MET A 174 27.25 32.42 -19.73
C MET A 174 28.39 31.98 -20.67
N CYS A 175 28.34 30.75 -21.19
CA CYS A 175 29.30 30.28 -22.19
C CYS A 175 29.24 31.14 -23.46
N MET A 176 28.04 31.38 -24.01
CA MET A 176 27.88 32.23 -25.20
C MET A 176 28.37 33.67 -24.98
N LEU A 177 28.11 34.24 -23.80
CA LEU A 177 28.59 35.58 -23.43
C LEU A 177 30.12 35.62 -23.34
N ALA A 178 30.73 34.59 -22.74
CA ALA A 178 32.19 34.47 -22.64
C ALA A 178 32.87 34.34 -24.01
N PHE A 179 32.28 33.58 -24.94
CA PHE A 179 32.77 33.51 -26.32
C PHE A 179 32.65 34.85 -27.04
N ARG A 180 31.56 35.60 -26.81
CA ARG A 180 31.35 36.91 -27.43
C ARG A 180 32.34 37.97 -26.94
N LEU A 181 32.68 37.94 -25.65
CA LEU A 181 33.64 38.87 -25.03
C LEU A 181 35.10 38.58 -25.42
N ARG A 182 35.44 37.37 -25.88
CA ARG A 182 36.77 37.02 -26.39
C ARG A 182 37.00 37.35 -27.87
N ALA A 183 35.93 37.62 -28.62
CA ALA A 183 35.99 37.89 -30.06
C ALA A 183 36.00 39.40 -30.40
N GLN A 184 36.00 40.28 -29.40
CA GLN A 184 36.17 41.73 -29.50
C GLN A 184 37.56 42.12 -28.98
#